data_AF-A0A7C1GAP5-F1
#
_entry.id   AF-A0A7C1GAP5-F1
#
_cell.length_a   1.000
_cell.length_b   1.000
_cell.length_c   1.000
_cell.angle_alpha   90.00
_cell.angle_beta   90.00
_cell.angle_gamma   90.00
#
_symmetry.space_group_name_H-M   'P 1'
#
loop_
_entity.id
_entity.type
_entity.pdbx_description
1 polymer ?
#
loop_
_entity_poly.entity_id
_entity_poly.type
_entity_poly.pdbx_seq_one_letter_code
_entity_poly.pdbx_strand_id
1 'polypeptide(L)'
;MTAQDVEIMAPVGSYESLMAAIQGGADSVYFGIENLNMRSRSSKNFTLEDLVKISAICKENNIRSYITLNTEIYDEDLSLMRKIVDAAKENDITAIIASDQAVIQDAFQK
;
A
#
# COMPACT_ATOMS: atom_id res chain seq x y z
N MET A 1 1.70 -24.44 8.61
CA MET A 1 2.28 -23.14 8.99
C MET A 1 3.36 -23.38 10.02
N THR A 2 4.59 -23.49 9.55
CA THR A 2 5.79 -23.33 10.37
C THR A 2 6.05 -21.83 10.57
N ALA A 3 6.98 -21.45 11.45
CA ALA A 3 7.35 -20.05 11.62
C ALA A 3 7.92 -19.41 10.33
N GLN A 4 8.42 -20.21 9.39
CA GLN A 4 8.89 -19.75 8.06
C GLN A 4 7.76 -19.47 7.08
N ASP A 5 6.52 -19.87 7.39
CA ASP A 5 5.34 -19.59 6.56
C ASP A 5 4.63 -18.28 6.97
N VAL A 6 5.17 -17.55 7.96
CA VAL A 6 4.56 -16.33 8.51
C VAL A 6 5.26 -15.10 7.94
N GLU A 7 4.48 -14.22 7.33
CA GLU A 7 4.92 -12.90 6.88
C GLU A 7 4.66 -11.86 7.96
N ILE A 8 5.71 -11.22 8.45
CA ILE A 8 5.63 -10.11 9.39
C ILE A 8 5.41 -8.82 8.60
N MET A 9 4.18 -8.31 8.66
CA MET A 9 3.77 -7.10 7.96
C MET A 9 3.68 -5.90 8.92
N ALA A 10 4.34 -4.79 8.59
CA ALA A 10 4.36 -3.58 9.40
C ALA A 10 3.52 -2.42 8.78
N PRO A 11 2.76 -1.66 9.60
CA PRO A 11 2.16 -0.40 9.14
C PRO A 11 3.23 0.68 8.94
N VAL A 12 3.19 1.36 7.80
CA VAL A 12 4.07 2.51 7.54
C VAL A 12 3.26 3.71 7.06
N GLY A 13 3.64 4.90 7.53
CA GLY A 13 2.97 6.17 7.22
C GLY A 13 3.93 7.35 7.15
N SER A 14 5.21 7.06 6.93
CA SER A 14 6.28 8.01 6.65
C SER A 14 7.55 7.24 6.23
N TYR A 15 8.51 7.90 5.61
CA TYR A 15 9.80 7.28 5.28
C TYR A 15 10.56 6.80 6.52
N GLU A 16 10.45 7.49 7.66
CA GLU A 16 11.06 7.07 8.91
C GLU A 16 10.46 5.74 9.40
N SER A 17 9.13 5.61 9.35
CA SER A 17 8.46 4.36 9.72
C SER A 17 8.76 3.22 8.75
N LEU A 18 8.93 3.52 7.45
CA LEU A 18 9.37 2.55 6.45
C LEU A 18 10.78 2.04 6.78
N MET A 19 11.73 2.94 7.02
CA MET A 19 13.09 2.54 7.39
C MET A 19 13.14 1.77 8.71
N ALA A 20 12.31 2.14 9.68
CA ALA A 20 12.19 1.41 10.94
C ALA A 20 11.64 -0.01 10.74
N ALA A 21 10.63 -0.20 9.87
CA ALA A 21 10.09 -1.52 9.54
C ALA A 21 11.14 -2.41 8.87
N ILE A 22 11.93 -1.84 7.93
CA ILE A 22 13.05 -2.54 7.27
C ILE A 22 14.08 -2.98 8.31
N GLN A 23 14.53 -2.06 9.18
CA GLN A 23 15.49 -2.38 10.25
C GLN A 23 14.95 -3.38 11.27
N GLY A 24 13.64 -3.37 11.50
CA GLY A 24 12.95 -4.32 12.37
C GLY A 24 12.79 -5.72 11.78
N GLY A 25 13.18 -5.93 10.51
CA GLY A 25 13.09 -7.23 9.85
C GLY A 25 11.67 -7.60 9.43
N ALA A 26 10.84 -6.61 9.08
CA ALA A 26 9.54 -6.88 8.47
C ALA A 26 9.72 -7.52 7.08
N ASP A 27 8.89 -8.51 6.75
CA ASP A 27 8.83 -9.13 5.42
C ASP A 27 8.02 -8.28 4.43
N SER A 28 7.12 -7.45 4.98
CA SER A 28 6.27 -6.56 4.20
C SER A 28 5.83 -5.31 4.94
N VAL A 29 5.36 -4.34 4.16
CA VAL A 29 4.79 -3.10 4.67
C VAL A 29 3.47 -2.80 4.00
N TYR A 30 2.53 -2.24 4.77
CA TYR A 30 1.33 -1.64 4.20
C TYR A 30 1.24 -0.16 4.50
N PHE A 31 0.72 0.60 3.54
CA PHE A 31 0.54 2.04 3.66
C PHE A 31 -0.69 2.51 2.88
N GLY A 32 -1.23 3.63 3.33
CA GLY A 32 -2.29 4.34 2.63
C GLY A 32 -1.71 5.37 1.65
N ILE A 33 -2.45 5.60 0.56
CA ILE A 33 -2.23 6.70 -0.37
C ILE A 33 -3.39 7.66 -0.26
N GLU A 34 -3.09 8.96 -0.18
CA GLU A 34 -4.10 10.02 -0.05
C GLU A 34 -5.12 9.70 1.07
N ASN A 35 -6.42 9.82 0.80
CA ASN A 35 -7.48 9.75 1.81
C ASN A 35 -8.36 8.49 1.73
N LEU A 36 -8.10 7.57 0.79
CA LEU A 36 -8.91 6.34 0.59
C LEU A 36 -8.47 5.17 1.48
N ASN A 37 -8.08 5.48 2.72
CA ASN A 37 -7.69 4.48 3.71
C ASN A 37 -8.14 4.91 5.10
N MET A 38 -8.48 3.93 5.96
CA MET A 38 -9.04 4.19 7.29
C MET A 38 -8.04 4.83 8.28
N ARG A 39 -6.73 4.80 7.98
CA ARG A 39 -5.67 5.39 8.82
C ARG A 39 -5.30 6.81 8.42
N SER A 40 -5.94 7.36 7.38
CA SER A 40 -5.63 8.65 6.76
C SER A 40 -5.58 9.85 7.72
N ARG A 41 -6.30 9.79 8.85
CA ARG A 41 -6.32 10.84 9.88
C ARG A 41 -5.16 10.77 10.88
N SER A 42 -4.44 9.66 10.94
CA SER A 42 -3.40 9.37 11.94
C SER A 42 -1.99 9.26 11.36
N SER A 43 -1.87 9.13 10.04
CA SER A 43 -0.61 9.04 9.30
C SER A 43 -0.41 10.25 8.38
N LYS A 44 0.84 10.64 8.12
CA LYS A 44 1.15 11.41 6.92
C LYS A 44 0.99 10.45 5.74
N ASN A 45 -0.05 10.61 4.96
CA ASN A 45 -0.26 9.69 3.84
C ASN A 45 0.80 9.97 2.77
N PHE A 46 1.30 8.90 2.18
CA PHE A 46 2.12 9.01 0.99
C PHE A 46 1.25 9.52 -0.16
N THR A 47 1.89 10.20 -1.11
CA THR A 47 1.23 10.65 -2.34
C THR A 47 1.50 9.67 -3.47
N LEU A 48 0.85 9.86 -4.61
CA LEU A 48 1.11 9.05 -5.80
C LEU A 48 2.56 9.17 -6.27
N GLU A 49 3.18 10.34 -6.13
CA GLU A 49 4.56 10.58 -6.54
C GLU A 49 5.57 9.82 -5.66
N ASP A 50 5.22 9.52 -4.41
CA ASP A 50 6.08 8.76 -3.50
C ASP A 50 6.21 7.29 -3.90
N LEU A 51 5.27 6.73 -4.68
CA LEU A 51 5.22 5.30 -5.02
C LEU A 51 6.49 4.81 -5.72
N VAL A 52 7.06 5.61 -6.63
CA VAL A 52 8.31 5.28 -7.33
C VAL A 52 9.42 5.00 -6.32
N LYS A 53 9.56 5.89 -5.33
CA LYS A 53 10.62 5.82 -4.33
C LYS A 53 10.37 4.72 -3.30
N ILE A 54 9.13 4.57 -2.85
CA ILE A 54 8.73 3.49 -1.93
C ILE A 54 9.00 2.12 -2.56
N SER A 55 8.58 1.94 -3.82
CA SER A 55 8.81 0.70 -4.57
C SER A 55 10.30 0.39 -4.70
N ALA A 56 11.13 1.38 -5.05
CA ALA A 56 12.58 1.20 -5.13
C ALA A 56 13.18 0.75 -3.78
N ILE A 57 12.85 1.44 -2.69
CA ILE A 57 13.32 1.09 -1.34
C ILE A 57 12.88 -0.33 -0.95
N CYS A 58 11.62 -0.68 -1.19
CA CYS A 58 11.09 -2.00 -0.86
C CYS A 58 11.80 -3.11 -1.65
N LYS A 59 11.99 -2.92 -2.97
CA LYS A 59 12.70 -3.86 -3.84
C LYS A 59 14.16 -4.04 -3.42
N GLU A 60 14.88 -2.95 -3.14
CA GLU A 60 16.28 -2.99 -2.68
C GLU A 60 16.44 -3.79 -1.38
N ASN A 61 15.43 -3.77 -0.51
CA ASN A 61 15.44 -4.45 0.79
C ASN A 61 14.69 -5.79 0.78
N ASN A 62 14.23 -6.29 -0.38
CA ASN A 62 13.45 -7.52 -0.54
C ASN A 62 12.17 -7.57 0.31
N ILE A 63 11.50 -6.42 0.45
CA ILE A 63 10.27 -6.28 1.25
C ILE A 63 9.09 -6.08 0.31
N ARG A 64 7.96 -6.73 0.62
CA ARG A 64 6.73 -6.57 -0.16
C ARG A 64 5.97 -5.31 0.24
N SER A 65 5.45 -4.61 -0.75
CA SER A 65 4.75 -3.34 -0.60
C SER A 65 3.25 -3.49 -0.87
N TYR A 66 2.42 -3.05 0.07
CA TYR A 66 0.97 -3.16 -0.02
C TYR A 66 0.31 -1.79 0.12
N ILE A 67 -0.58 -1.43 -0.80
CA ILE A 67 -1.43 -0.24 -0.66
C ILE A 67 -2.75 -0.64 -0.01
N THR A 68 -3.20 0.11 0.99
CA THR A 68 -4.53 -0.04 1.57
C THR A 68 -5.53 0.88 0.87
N LEU A 69 -6.57 0.27 0.30
CA LEU A 69 -7.77 0.92 -0.25
C LEU A 69 -9.00 0.33 0.44
N ASN A 70 -9.07 0.54 1.75
CA ASN A 70 -9.98 -0.18 2.64
C ASN A 70 -11.15 0.67 3.16
N THR A 71 -11.44 1.80 2.51
CA THR A 71 -12.63 2.62 2.78
C THR A 71 -13.79 2.21 1.87
N GLU A 72 -15.01 2.53 2.27
CA GLU A 72 -16.15 2.54 1.35
C GLU A 72 -15.88 3.54 0.22
N ILE A 73 -16.20 3.16 -1.01
CA ILE A 73 -15.97 3.99 -2.20
C ILE A 73 -17.28 4.62 -2.65
N TYR A 74 -17.31 5.95 -2.71
CA TYR A 74 -18.43 6.71 -3.26
C TYR A 74 -18.14 7.12 -4.72
N ASP A 75 -19.15 7.59 -5.44
CA ASP A 75 -19.01 7.97 -6.87
C ASP A 75 -17.90 9.00 -7.10
N GLU A 76 -17.72 9.94 -6.17
CA GLU A 76 -16.66 10.95 -6.21
C GLU A 76 -15.25 10.37 -6.02
N ASP A 77 -15.13 9.24 -5.32
CA ASP A 77 -13.86 8.58 -5.03
C ASP A 77 -13.37 7.71 -6.19
N LEU A 78 -14.27 7.26 -7.08
CA LEU A 78 -13.95 6.33 -8.17
C LEU A 78 -12.78 6.79 -9.04
N SER A 79 -12.71 8.09 -9.32
CA SER A 79 -11.64 8.66 -10.14
C SER A 79 -10.28 8.61 -9.44
N LEU A 80 -10.25 8.86 -8.13
CA LEU A 80 -9.03 8.78 -7.33
C LEU A 80 -8.62 7.32 -7.10
N MET A 81 -9.59 6.46 -6.77
CA MET A 81 -9.41 5.03 -6.60
C MET A 81 -8.71 4.41 -7.82
N ARG A 82 -9.24 4.62 -9.03
CA ARG A 82 -8.64 4.11 -10.26
C ARG A 82 -7.21 4.58 -10.47
N LYS A 83 -6.94 5.88 -10.24
CA LYS A 83 -5.59 6.44 -10.32
C LYS A 83 -4.63 5.77 -9.35
N ILE A 84 -5.06 5.46 -8.13
CA ILE A 84 -4.23 4.75 -7.16
C ILE A 84 -3.95 3.32 -7.63
N VAL A 85 -4.96 2.60 -8.14
CA VAL A 85 -4.77 1.24 -8.66
C VAL A 85 -3.84 1.24 -9.89
N ASP A 86 -4.02 2.17 -10.82
CA ASP A 86 -3.14 2.34 -11.99
C ASP A 86 -1.71 2.62 -11.57
N ALA A 87 -1.51 3.61 -10.69
CA ALA A 87 -0.18 3.95 -10.20
C ALA A 87 0.47 2.81 -9.41
N ALA A 88 -0.30 2.01 -8.66
CA ALA A 88 0.20 0.83 -7.98
C ALA A 88 0.78 -0.18 -8.98
N LYS A 89 0.07 -0.43 -10.08
CA LYS A 89 0.52 -1.32 -11.16
C LYS A 89 1.76 -0.78 -11.86
N GLU A 90 1.75 0.49 -12.24
CA GLU A 90 2.85 1.15 -12.94
C GLU A 90 4.15 1.19 -12.13
N ASN A 91 4.04 1.24 -10.80
CA ASN A 91 5.17 1.32 -9.88
C ASN A 91 5.55 -0.03 -9.25
N ASP A 92 5.04 -1.16 -9.76
CA ASP A 92 5.32 -2.51 -9.26
C ASP A 92 5.07 -2.66 -7.74
N ILE A 93 3.99 -2.06 -7.23
CA ILE A 93 3.53 -2.33 -5.87
C ILE A 93 3.05 -3.78 -5.81
N THR A 94 3.39 -4.49 -4.73
CA THR A 94 3.20 -5.94 -4.67
C THR A 94 1.73 -6.34 -4.72
N ALA A 95 0.88 -5.64 -3.95
CA ALA A 95 -0.56 -5.89 -3.95
C ALA A 95 -1.36 -4.73 -3.34
N ILE A 96 -2.69 -4.83 -3.49
CA ILE A 96 -3.65 -3.92 -2.87
C ILE A 96 -4.45 -4.70 -1.82
N ILE A 97 -4.63 -4.11 -0.64
CA ILE A 97 -5.53 -4.57 0.41
C ILE A 97 -6.82 -3.78 0.30
N ALA A 98 -7.89 -4.43 -0.15
CA ALA A 98 -9.18 -3.81 -0.43
C ALA A 98 -10.32 -4.45 0.39
N SER A 99 -11.35 -3.66 0.69
CA SER A 99 -12.59 -4.11 1.31
C SER A 99 -13.82 -3.90 0.40
N ASP A 100 -13.82 -2.81 -0.36
CA ASP A 100 -14.89 -2.45 -1.29
C ASP A 100 -14.81 -3.26 -2.59
N GLN A 101 -15.98 -3.70 -3.09
CA GLN A 101 -16.07 -4.53 -4.30
C GLN A 101 -15.61 -3.79 -5.57
N ALA A 102 -15.82 -2.48 -5.67
CA ALA A 102 -15.37 -1.70 -6.82
C ALA A 102 -13.84 -1.72 -6.92
N VAL A 103 -13.14 -1.60 -5.79
CA VAL A 103 -11.67 -1.67 -5.74
C VAL A 103 -11.19 -3.07 -6.12
N ILE A 104 -11.81 -4.12 -5.55
CA ILE A 104 -11.44 -5.51 -5.83
C ILE A 104 -11.59 -5.81 -7.33
N GLN A 105 -12.71 -5.39 -7.94
CA GLN A 105 -12.96 -5.61 -9.36
C GLN A 105 -11.99 -4.82 -10.26
N ASP A 106 -11.72 -3.56 -9.95
CA ASP A 106 -10.79 -2.71 -10.74
C ASP A 106 -9.36 -3.26 -10.68
N ALA A 107 -8.89 -3.63 -9.48
CA ALA A 107 -7.55 -4.19 -9.28
C ALA A 107 -7.37 -5.56 -9.93
N PHE A 108 -8.39 -6.43 -9.91
CA PHE A 108 -8.32 -7.76 -10.51
C PHE A 108 -8.19 -7.74 -12.04
N GLN A 109 -8.59 -6.65 -12.68
CA GLN A 109 -8.53 -6.49 -14.15
C GLN A 109 -7.16 -6.03 -14.68
N LYS A 110 -6.18 -5.73 -13.81
CA LYS A 110 -4.89 -5.11 -14.17
C LYS A 110 -3.68 -5.99 -13.90
#